data_AF-A0AA87U254-F1
#
_entry.id   AF-A0AA87U254-F1
#
_cell.length_a   1.000
_cell.length_b   1.000
_cell.length_c   1.000
_cell.angle_alpha   90.00
_cell.angle_beta   90.00
_cell.angle_gamma   90.00
#
_symmetry.space_group_name_H-M   'P 1'
#
loop_
_entity.id
_entity.type
_entity.pdbx_description
1 polymer ?
#
loop_
_entity_poly.entity_id
_entity_poly.type
_entity_poly.pdbx_seq_one_letter_code
_entity_poly.pdbx_strand_id
1 'polypeptide(L)'
;MTRAASISLEPTPYNLTYTMVWGWGLEQRFSITPIGALLSGPSSGWMDIWKEPYNSGLALYRTLDGRTYYLGLSYQLFWFHAPSEALVATCDKRNIPAYTSLGEQISKLTDYKAIEALDPGARHLFQYVETDQRGTIPKMPPNSRYYANLQYLGKFGLVGAQGRGDEVGFAPAGKAPEPRLGLDFSCG
;
A
#
# COMPACT_ATOMS: atom_id res chain seq x y z
N MET A 1 -20.20 2.92 8.20
CA MET A 1 -19.30 3.11 9.37
C MET A 1 -17.92 3.49 8.88
N THR A 2 -17.35 4.59 9.36
CA THR A 2 -16.04 5.12 8.90
C THR A 2 -14.92 4.75 9.86
N ARG A 3 -13.77 4.37 9.30
CA ARG A 3 -12.56 3.97 10.03
C ARG A 3 -11.33 4.50 9.32
N ALA A 4 -10.31 4.87 10.08
CA ALA A 4 -9.07 5.37 9.51
C ALA A 4 -7.87 4.95 10.35
N ALA A 5 -6.73 4.82 9.68
CA ALA A 5 -5.42 4.65 10.32
C ALA A 5 -4.44 5.62 9.68
N SER A 6 -3.54 6.17 10.48
CA SER A 6 -2.56 7.17 10.04
C SER A 6 -1.15 6.79 10.46
N ILE A 7 -0.19 7.12 9.61
CA ILE A 7 1.24 6.97 9.87
C ILE A 7 2.00 8.20 9.40
N SER A 8 3.08 8.55 10.11
CA SER A 8 3.99 9.62 9.70
C SER A 8 4.98 9.11 8.65
N LEU A 9 5.12 9.84 7.55
CA LEU A 9 6.00 9.57 6.42
C LEU A 9 7.40 10.12 6.70
N GLU A 10 8.05 9.68 7.77
CA GLU A 10 9.44 10.10 8.02
C GLU A 10 10.36 9.73 6.84
N PRO A 11 11.36 10.56 6.50
CA PRO A 11 11.78 11.78 7.21
C PRO A 11 10.98 13.04 6.80
N THR A 12 9.96 12.93 5.96
CA THR A 12 9.18 14.09 5.50
C THR A 12 8.10 14.45 6.50
N PRO A 13 7.71 15.73 6.61
CA PRO A 13 6.76 16.19 7.62
C PRO A 13 5.31 15.95 7.19
N TYR A 14 4.99 14.76 6.68
CA TYR A 14 3.64 14.42 6.21
C TYR A 14 3.09 13.20 6.95
N ASN A 15 1.78 13.17 7.12
CA ASN A 15 1.03 12.00 7.54
C ASN A 15 0.27 11.43 6.34
N LEU A 16 0.35 10.12 6.17
CA LEU A 16 -0.52 9.34 5.29
C LEU A 16 -1.65 8.76 6.13
N THR A 17 -2.88 9.08 5.76
CA THR A 17 -4.10 8.54 6.38
C THR A 17 -4.83 7.69 5.38
N TYR A 18 -5.06 6.43 5.72
CA TYR A 18 -5.90 5.53 4.95
C TYR A 18 -7.25 5.41 5.63
N THR A 19 -8.33 5.63 4.87
CA THR A 19 -9.71 5.65 5.35
C THR A 19 -10.53 4.60 4.61
N MET A 20 -11.39 3.92 5.37
CA MET A 20 -12.39 2.99 4.88
C MET A 20 -13.77 3.44 5.34
N VAL A 21 -14.79 3.23 4.49
CA VAL A 21 -16.20 3.36 4.85
C VAL A 21 -16.96 2.12 4.43
N TRP A 22 -17.69 1.53 5.38
CA TRP A 22 -18.69 0.51 5.11
C TRP A 22 -20.05 1.15 4.82
N GLY A 23 -20.58 0.92 3.62
CA GLY A 23 -21.93 1.27 3.17
C GLY A 23 -22.62 0.03 2.59
N TRP A 24 -23.18 0.14 1.37
CA TRP A 24 -23.66 -1.02 0.60
C TRP A 24 -22.51 -1.90 0.09
N GLY A 25 -21.34 -1.31 -0.09
CA GLY A 25 -20.06 -1.97 -0.34
C GLY A 25 -18.98 -1.41 0.58
N LEU A 26 -17.72 -1.62 0.19
CA LEU A 26 -16.58 -1.02 0.86
C LEU A 26 -16.04 0.13 0.02
N GLU A 27 -15.88 1.31 0.60
CA GLU A 27 -15.17 2.42 -0.03
C GLU A 27 -13.83 2.64 0.68
N GLN A 28 -12.77 2.91 -0.08
CA GLN A 28 -11.47 3.26 0.46
C GLN A 28 -10.96 4.57 -0.13
N ARG A 29 -10.14 5.28 0.64
CA ARG A 29 -9.33 6.41 0.16
C ARG A 29 -8.05 6.52 0.98
N PHE A 30 -7.07 7.25 0.45
CA PHE A 30 -6.01 7.79 1.27
C PHE A 30 -5.86 9.30 1.07
N SER A 31 -5.28 9.96 2.07
CA SER A 31 -4.88 11.36 2.01
C SER A 31 -3.51 11.56 2.60
N ILE A 32 -2.79 12.56 2.09
CA ILE A 32 -1.50 12.99 2.58
C ILE A 32 -1.66 14.41 3.12
N THR A 33 -1.21 14.66 4.33
CA THR A 33 -1.39 15.95 5.02
C THR A 33 -0.07 16.37 5.66
N PRO A 34 0.34 17.64 5.58
CA PRO A 34 1.44 18.13 6.39
C PRO A 34 1.12 17.94 7.88
N ILE A 35 2.13 17.60 8.68
CA ILE A 35 1.98 17.48 10.14
C ILE A 35 1.56 18.84 10.71
N GLY A 36 0.46 18.85 11.46
CA GLY A 36 -0.09 20.07 12.06
C GLY A 36 -0.98 20.91 11.14
N ALA A 37 -1.23 20.48 9.89
CA ALA A 37 -2.15 21.18 9.00
C ALA A 37 -3.60 21.08 9.48
N LEU A 38 -4.33 22.20 9.42
CA LEU A 38 -5.77 22.29 9.69
C LEU A 38 -6.64 21.90 8.47
N LEU A 39 -6.06 21.94 7.27
CA LEU A 39 -6.72 21.61 6.01
C LEU A 39 -6.26 20.24 5.50
N SER A 40 -7.16 19.55 4.79
CA SER A 40 -6.85 18.30 4.11
C SER A 40 -5.90 18.53 2.93
N GLY A 41 -4.84 17.73 2.82
CA GLY A 41 -3.93 17.74 1.67
C GLY A 41 -4.40 16.80 0.55
N PRO A 42 -3.53 16.47 -0.43
CA PRO A 42 -3.93 15.68 -1.60
C PRO A 42 -4.46 14.31 -1.21
N SER A 43 -5.42 13.80 -2.01
CA SER A 43 -6.11 12.54 -1.76
C SER A 43 -6.31 11.75 -3.05
N SER A 44 -6.39 10.43 -2.92
CA SER A 44 -6.78 9.54 -4.02
C SER A 44 -8.20 9.75 -4.54
N GLY A 45 -9.05 10.46 -3.80
CA GLY A 45 -10.51 10.35 -3.96
C GLY A 45 -11.02 9.02 -3.38
N TRP A 46 -12.34 8.85 -3.39
CA TRP A 46 -12.99 7.60 -2.98
C TRP A 46 -12.95 6.56 -4.10
N MET A 47 -12.64 5.32 -3.74
CA MET A 47 -12.64 4.17 -4.64
C MET A 47 -13.57 3.09 -4.08
N ASP A 48 -14.51 2.68 -4.91
CA ASP A 48 -15.49 1.67 -4.53
C ASP A 48 -14.96 0.25 -4.75
N ILE A 49 -15.16 -0.61 -3.75
CA ILE A 49 -14.82 -2.03 -3.76
C ILE A 49 -16.14 -2.81 -3.62
N TRP A 50 -16.63 -3.27 -4.78
CA TRP A 50 -17.96 -3.88 -4.91
C TRP A 50 -17.99 -5.42 -4.78
N LYS A 51 -16.83 -6.11 -4.72
CA LYS A 51 -16.78 -7.59 -4.72
C LYS A 51 -15.99 -8.16 -3.54
N GLU A 52 -16.52 -9.23 -2.96
CA GLU A 52 -15.81 -10.08 -2.00
C GLU A 52 -14.73 -10.95 -2.71
N PRO A 53 -13.59 -11.26 -2.06
CA PRO A 53 -13.13 -10.69 -0.80
C PRO A 53 -12.89 -9.19 -0.97
N TYR A 54 -13.29 -8.39 0.02
CA TYR A 54 -13.15 -6.95 -0.05
C TYR A 54 -11.67 -6.58 -0.16
N ASN A 55 -11.23 -6.39 -1.40
CA ASN A 55 -9.83 -6.27 -1.83
C ASN A 55 -9.29 -4.87 -1.49
N SER A 56 -9.22 -4.62 -0.19
CA SER A 56 -8.89 -3.35 0.40
C SER A 56 -7.51 -3.41 1.01
N GLY A 57 -6.67 -2.47 0.65
CA GLY A 57 -5.31 -2.40 1.13
C GLY A 57 -4.48 -1.45 0.31
N LEU A 58 -3.42 -0.93 0.94
CA LEU A 58 -2.50 0.02 0.34
C LEU A 58 -1.08 -0.38 0.70
N ALA A 59 -0.28 -0.79 -0.29
CA ALA A 59 1.14 -1.01 -0.09
C ALA A 59 1.90 0.32 -0.20
N LEU A 60 2.85 0.54 0.70
CA LEU A 60 3.61 1.77 0.79
C LEU A 60 5.10 1.51 0.63
N TYR A 61 5.71 2.29 -0.26
CA TYR A 61 7.14 2.24 -0.57
C TYR A 61 7.73 3.64 -0.59
N ARG A 62 9.04 3.73 -0.45
CA ARG A 62 9.80 4.98 -0.52
C ARG A 62 11.05 4.81 -1.37
N THR A 63 11.40 5.80 -2.17
CA THR A 63 12.69 5.85 -2.87
C THR A 63 13.85 5.92 -1.88
N LEU A 64 15.04 5.46 -2.28
CA LEU A 64 16.22 5.47 -1.41
C LEU A 64 16.63 6.88 -0.93
N ASP A 65 16.33 7.92 -1.73
CA ASP A 65 16.58 9.32 -1.37
C ASP A 65 15.53 9.92 -0.41
N GLY A 66 14.49 9.16 -0.08
CA GLY A 66 13.42 9.56 0.84
C GLY A 66 12.43 10.59 0.30
N ARG A 67 12.47 10.93 -0.98
CA ARG A 67 11.69 12.06 -1.55
C ARG A 67 10.37 11.66 -2.17
N THR A 68 10.24 10.42 -2.65
CA THR A 68 9.05 9.95 -3.35
C THR A 68 8.49 8.71 -2.67
N TYR A 69 7.18 8.70 -2.47
CA TYR A 69 6.43 7.60 -1.88
C TYR A 69 5.54 6.96 -2.95
N TYR A 70 5.65 5.66 -3.15
CA TYR A 70 4.76 4.91 -4.04
C TYR A 70 3.68 4.21 -3.22
N LEU A 71 2.46 4.27 -3.74
CA LEU A 71 1.22 3.87 -3.08
C LEU A 71 0.43 2.97 -4.03
N GLY A 72 0.39 1.67 -3.71
CA GLY A 72 -0.25 0.65 -4.56
C GLY A 72 -1.56 0.14 -3.99
N LEU A 73 -2.64 0.29 -4.77
CA LEU A 73 -4.01 -0.14 -4.39
C LEU A 73 -4.53 -1.32 -5.26
N SER A 74 -3.69 -1.92 -6.10
CA SER A 74 -4.03 -2.86 -7.19
C SER A 74 -4.98 -2.34 -8.29
N TYR A 75 -5.71 -1.25 -8.08
CA TYR A 75 -6.60 -0.67 -9.10
C TYR A 75 -5.95 0.50 -9.84
N GLN A 76 -5.02 1.18 -9.16
CA GLN A 76 -4.31 2.33 -9.68
C GLN A 76 -2.99 2.47 -8.90
N LEU A 77 -1.98 3.01 -9.57
CA LEU A 77 -0.73 3.40 -8.92
C LEU A 77 -0.74 4.90 -8.63
N PHE A 78 -0.30 5.24 -7.43
CA PHE A 78 -0.07 6.61 -7.04
C PHE A 78 1.39 6.80 -6.61
N TRP A 79 1.91 8.01 -6.78
CA TRP A 79 3.12 8.42 -6.10
C TRP A 79 3.03 9.86 -5.63
N PHE A 80 3.60 10.11 -4.47
CA PHE A 80 3.69 11.41 -3.85
C PHE A 80 5.14 11.88 -3.84
N HIS A 81 5.43 13.01 -4.49
CA HIS A 81 6.72 13.66 -4.44
C HIS A 81 6.69 14.75 -3.37
N ALA A 82 7.33 14.49 -2.23
CA ALA A 82 7.25 15.36 -1.06
C ALA A 82 7.78 16.77 -1.30
N PRO A 83 8.94 17.01 -1.97
CA PRO A 83 9.45 18.36 -2.20
C PRO A 83 8.52 19.28 -3.01
N SER A 84 7.73 18.72 -3.93
CA SER A 84 6.79 19.50 -4.75
C SER A 84 5.33 19.34 -4.31
N GLU A 85 5.09 18.60 -3.24
CA GLU A 85 3.76 18.25 -2.72
C GLU A 85 2.81 17.63 -3.76
N ALA A 86 3.37 17.00 -4.80
CA ALA A 86 2.59 16.51 -5.92
C ALA A 86 2.17 15.06 -5.69
N LEU A 87 0.86 14.81 -5.67
CA LEU A 87 0.29 13.47 -5.76
C LEU A 87 -0.11 13.21 -7.21
N VAL A 88 0.45 12.17 -7.81
CA VAL A 88 0.12 11.74 -9.16
C VAL A 88 -0.53 10.37 -9.11
N ALA A 89 -1.50 10.15 -9.99
CA ALA A 89 -2.19 8.89 -10.18
C ALA A 89 -2.04 8.44 -11.64
N THR A 90 -1.87 7.15 -11.90
CA THR A 90 -1.73 6.63 -13.26
C THR A 90 -2.35 5.26 -13.46
N CYS A 91 -2.74 5.00 -14.70
CA CYS A 91 -3.12 3.68 -15.19
C CYS A 91 -2.13 3.12 -16.21
N ASP A 92 -1.00 3.79 -16.44
CA ASP A 92 0.03 3.34 -17.37
C ASP A 92 1.03 2.43 -16.67
N LYS A 93 1.05 1.14 -17.03
CA LYS A 93 1.95 0.14 -16.45
C LYS A 93 3.44 0.48 -16.64
N ARG A 94 3.79 1.34 -17.60
CA ARG A 94 5.18 1.83 -17.79
C ARG A 94 5.67 2.70 -16.63
N ASN A 95 4.76 3.22 -15.81
CA ASN A 95 5.10 4.02 -14.63
C ASN A 95 5.31 3.16 -13.36
N ILE A 96 5.11 1.84 -13.44
CA ILE A 96 5.50 0.94 -12.36
C ILE A 96 7.04 1.04 -12.22
N PRO A 97 7.57 1.24 -11.00
CA PRO A 97 9.01 1.25 -10.76
C PRO A 97 9.69 -0.01 -11.33
N ALA A 98 10.93 0.13 -11.78
CA ALA A 98 11.69 -0.98 -12.33
C ALA A 98 11.72 -2.16 -11.34
N TYR A 99 11.48 -3.38 -11.84
CA TYR A 99 11.52 -4.56 -11.00
C TYR A 99 12.94 -4.93 -10.59
N THR A 100 13.07 -5.63 -9.46
CA THR A 100 14.25 -6.47 -9.20
C THR A 100 14.23 -7.69 -10.12
N SER A 101 15.32 -8.47 -10.15
CA SER A 101 15.33 -9.75 -10.90
C SER A 101 14.22 -10.71 -10.45
N LEU A 102 13.91 -10.74 -9.14
CA LEU A 102 12.80 -11.56 -8.62
C LEU A 102 11.44 -10.99 -9.07
N GLY A 103 11.24 -9.67 -8.93
CA GLY A 103 10.00 -9.01 -9.36
C GLY A 103 9.73 -9.20 -10.85
N GLU A 104 10.77 -9.16 -11.68
CA GLU A 104 10.65 -9.38 -13.13
C GLU A 104 10.27 -10.83 -13.47
N GLN A 105 10.79 -11.81 -12.75
CA GLN A 105 10.41 -13.21 -12.95
C GLN A 105 8.95 -13.44 -12.55
N ILE A 106 8.54 -12.94 -11.38
CA ILE A 106 7.17 -13.11 -10.88
C ILE A 106 6.16 -12.38 -11.77
N SER A 107 6.46 -11.18 -12.25
CA SER A 107 5.52 -10.39 -13.07
C SER A 107 5.20 -11.01 -14.43
N LYS A 108 6.03 -11.96 -14.89
CA LYS A 108 5.82 -12.73 -16.13
C LYS A 108 5.01 -14.00 -15.92
N LEU A 109 4.77 -14.41 -14.67
CA LEU A 109 4.05 -15.63 -14.33
C LEU A 109 2.57 -15.35 -14.07
N THR A 110 1.71 -16.23 -14.57
CA THR A 110 0.26 -16.22 -14.29
C THR A 110 -0.18 -17.43 -13.47
N ASP A 111 0.62 -18.50 -13.45
CA ASP A 111 0.33 -19.72 -12.67
C ASP A 111 0.70 -19.53 -11.19
N TYR A 112 -0.28 -19.70 -10.32
CA TYR A 112 -0.10 -19.59 -8.87
C TYR A 112 0.92 -20.60 -8.34
N LYS A 113 0.96 -21.84 -8.86
CA LYS A 113 1.93 -22.84 -8.38
C LYS A 113 3.36 -22.46 -8.72
N ALA A 114 3.59 -21.97 -9.94
CA ALA A 114 4.90 -21.45 -10.34
C ALA A 114 5.33 -20.23 -9.49
N ILE A 115 4.41 -19.30 -9.22
CA ILE A 115 4.67 -18.15 -8.35
C ILE A 115 5.03 -18.60 -6.93
N GLU A 116 4.26 -19.53 -6.35
CA GLU A 116 4.48 -20.04 -5.01
C GLU A 116 5.81 -20.81 -4.89
N ALA A 117 6.19 -21.57 -5.92
CA ALA A 117 7.48 -22.26 -5.96
C ALA A 117 8.67 -21.29 -6.01
N LEU A 118 8.52 -20.15 -6.68
CA LEU A 118 9.57 -19.13 -6.83
C LEU A 118 9.68 -18.22 -5.60
N ASP A 119 8.56 -17.91 -4.94
CA ASP A 119 8.51 -16.99 -3.81
C ASP A 119 7.56 -17.47 -2.71
N PRO A 120 7.91 -18.56 -2.00
CA PRO A 120 6.99 -19.24 -1.09
C PRO A 120 6.55 -18.36 0.09
N GLY A 121 5.26 -18.43 0.42
CA GLY A 121 4.65 -17.78 1.57
C GLY A 121 4.50 -16.26 1.47
N ALA A 122 4.88 -15.65 0.34
CA ALA A 122 4.67 -14.22 0.16
C ALA A 122 3.17 -13.88 0.04
N ARG A 123 2.78 -12.82 0.75
CA ARG A 123 1.37 -12.50 0.99
C ARG A 123 0.77 -11.74 -0.19
N HIS A 124 -0.53 -11.90 -0.40
CA HIS A 124 -1.29 -11.00 -1.26
C HIS A 124 -1.53 -9.66 -0.56
N LEU A 125 -1.62 -8.57 -1.32
CA LEU A 125 -1.88 -7.22 -0.80
C LEU A 125 -3.05 -7.16 0.19
N PHE A 126 -4.13 -7.85 -0.16
CA PHE A 126 -5.44 -7.79 0.52
C PHE A 126 -5.62 -8.78 1.67
N GLN A 127 -4.57 -9.53 2.03
CA GLN A 127 -4.65 -10.32 3.26
C GLN A 127 -4.79 -9.39 4.47
N TYR A 128 -5.55 -9.84 5.47
CA TYR A 128 -5.77 -9.10 6.71
C TYR A 128 -4.44 -8.69 7.37
N VAL A 129 -4.48 -7.54 8.04
CA VAL A 129 -3.47 -7.12 9.02
C VAL A 129 -3.82 -7.82 10.33
N GLU A 130 -2.92 -8.65 10.84
CA GLU A 130 -3.13 -9.28 12.14
C GLU A 130 -3.01 -8.23 13.26
N THR A 131 -3.69 -8.47 14.38
CA THR A 131 -3.76 -7.50 15.48
C THR A 131 -2.39 -7.15 16.05
N ASP A 132 -1.48 -8.12 16.13
CA ASP A 132 -0.10 -8.01 16.61
C ASP A 132 0.87 -7.37 15.58
N GLN A 133 0.47 -7.36 14.30
CA GLN A 133 1.23 -6.76 13.22
C GLN A 133 1.14 -5.24 13.19
N ARG A 134 0.23 -4.60 13.93
CA ARG A 134 0.04 -3.14 13.88
C ARG A 134 1.26 -2.38 14.41
N GLY A 135 1.55 -1.22 13.82
CA GLY A 135 2.64 -0.36 14.29
C GLY A 135 2.91 0.86 13.41
N THR A 136 4.09 1.44 13.59
CA THR A 136 4.61 2.58 12.82
C THR A 136 5.71 2.12 11.86
N ILE A 137 6.02 2.93 10.84
CA ILE A 137 7.13 2.66 9.90
C ILE A 137 8.42 2.37 10.70
N PRO A 138 9.18 1.31 10.34
CA PRO A 138 10.42 1.00 11.02
C PRO A 138 11.48 2.07 10.72
N LYS A 139 12.37 2.36 11.68
CA LYS A 139 13.47 3.33 11.49
C LYS A 139 14.38 2.99 10.31
N MET A 140 14.54 1.69 10.04
CA MET A 140 15.34 1.16 8.95
C MET A 140 14.48 0.19 8.13
N PRO A 141 13.65 0.70 7.21
CA PRO A 141 12.84 -0.16 6.36
C PRO A 141 13.74 -0.98 5.41
N PRO A 142 13.41 -2.26 5.16
CA PRO A 142 14.17 -3.09 4.23
C PRO A 142 13.99 -2.60 2.79
N ASN A 143 14.95 -2.94 1.93
CA ASN A 143 14.78 -2.79 0.48
C ASN A 143 13.62 -3.67 0.00
N SER A 144 12.88 -3.19 -1.00
CA SER A 144 11.83 -3.97 -1.64
C SER A 144 12.43 -5.20 -2.31
N ARG A 145 11.75 -6.33 -2.14
CA ARG A 145 12.08 -7.60 -2.80
C ARG A 145 11.73 -7.56 -4.27
N TYR A 146 10.72 -6.78 -4.66
CA TYR A 146 10.14 -6.80 -6.01
C TYR A 146 10.47 -5.58 -6.87
N TYR A 147 10.75 -4.43 -6.27
CA TYR A 147 10.99 -3.17 -6.97
C TYR A 147 12.39 -2.62 -6.66
N ALA A 148 13.17 -2.35 -7.70
CA ALA A 148 14.51 -1.80 -7.58
C ALA A 148 14.48 -0.36 -7.04
N ASN A 149 15.50 0.01 -6.26
CA ASN A 149 15.69 1.34 -5.69
C ASN A 149 14.54 1.85 -4.79
N LEU A 150 13.72 0.93 -4.27
CA LEU A 150 12.69 1.23 -3.29
C LEU A 150 12.94 0.51 -1.97
N GLN A 151 12.48 1.12 -0.89
CA GLN A 151 12.30 0.50 0.41
C GLN A 151 10.83 0.20 0.64
N TYR A 152 10.52 -0.99 1.15
CA TYR A 152 9.16 -1.34 1.56
C TYR A 152 8.92 -0.81 2.98
N LEU A 153 7.87 -0.01 3.15
CA LEU A 153 7.55 0.62 4.44
C LEU A 153 6.52 -0.16 5.24
N GLY A 154 5.59 -0.82 4.54
CA GLY A 154 4.47 -1.55 5.15
C GLY A 154 3.23 -1.50 4.28
N LYS A 155 2.11 -1.94 4.83
CA LYS A 155 0.80 -1.86 4.17
C LYS A 155 -0.32 -1.48 5.12
N PHE A 156 -1.30 -0.75 4.61
CA PHE A 156 -2.61 -0.68 5.23
C PHE A 156 -3.47 -1.84 4.77
N GLY A 157 -4.43 -2.22 5.61
CA GLY A 157 -5.47 -3.16 5.26
C GLY A 157 -6.48 -3.30 6.39
N LEU A 158 -7.50 -4.12 6.14
CA LEU A 158 -8.45 -4.53 7.16
C LEU A 158 -7.74 -5.27 8.29
N VAL A 159 -8.10 -5.00 9.54
CA VAL A 159 -7.62 -5.79 10.68
C VAL A 159 -8.45 -7.07 10.78
N GLY A 160 -7.78 -8.21 10.95
CA GLY A 160 -8.45 -9.50 11.15
C GLY A 160 -9.35 -9.47 12.39
N ALA A 161 -10.63 -9.78 12.21
CA ALA A 161 -11.62 -9.92 13.26
C ALA A 161 -12.58 -11.07 12.93
N GLN A 162 -13.48 -11.44 13.84
CA GLN A 162 -14.57 -12.36 13.50
C GLN A 162 -15.49 -11.70 12.46
N GLY A 163 -15.51 -12.23 11.22
CA GLY A 163 -16.33 -11.72 10.12
C GLY A 163 -15.55 -10.91 9.08
N ARG A 164 -16.17 -9.87 8.52
CA ARG A 164 -15.63 -9.09 7.38
C ARG A 164 -14.45 -8.17 7.73
N GLY A 165 -14.24 -7.89 9.02
CA GLY A 165 -13.31 -6.88 9.52
C GLY A 165 -13.91 -5.48 9.46
N ASP A 166 -13.87 -4.75 10.58
CA ASP A 166 -14.44 -3.40 10.72
C ASP A 166 -13.40 -2.37 11.19
N GLU A 167 -12.13 -2.74 11.26
CA GLU A 167 -11.01 -1.85 11.57
C GLU A 167 -10.02 -1.83 10.42
N VAL A 168 -9.24 -0.75 10.34
CA VAL A 168 -8.07 -0.62 9.46
C VAL A 168 -6.84 -0.49 10.34
N GLY A 169 -5.77 -1.20 9.96
CA GLY A 169 -4.46 -1.09 10.58
C GLY A 169 -3.35 -0.88 9.55
N PHE A 170 -2.21 -0.39 10.03
CA PHE A 170 -0.96 -0.39 9.28
C PHE A 170 -0.04 -1.48 9.83
N ALA A 171 0.39 -2.39 8.97
CA ALA A 171 1.42 -3.38 9.26
C ALA A 171 2.76 -2.88 8.70
N PRO A 172 3.73 -2.47 9.54
CA PRO A 172 5.02 -2.04 9.07
C PRO A 172 5.87 -3.19 8.53
N ALA A 173 6.80 -2.84 7.66
CA ALA A 173 7.85 -3.77 7.25
C ALA A 173 8.61 -4.29 8.48
N GLY A 174 8.82 -5.60 8.54
CA GLY A 174 9.41 -6.31 9.68
C GLY A 174 8.39 -6.97 10.61
N LYS A 175 7.12 -6.54 10.59
CA LYS A 175 6.00 -7.26 11.26
C LYS A 175 5.13 -8.05 10.28
N ALA A 176 5.04 -7.58 9.04
CA ALA A 176 4.42 -8.31 7.94
C ALA A 176 5.36 -8.38 6.73
N PRO A 177 5.33 -9.48 5.96
CA PRO A 177 6.10 -9.57 4.72
C PRO A 177 5.54 -8.62 3.67
N GLU A 178 6.43 -8.18 2.78
CA GLU A 178 6.05 -7.39 1.60
C GLU A 178 5.03 -8.16 0.74
N PRO A 179 3.91 -7.52 0.35
CA PRO A 179 2.95 -8.16 -0.52
C PRO A 179 3.57 -8.34 -1.92
N ARG A 180 3.32 -9.50 -2.53
CA ARG A 180 3.78 -9.80 -3.90
C ARG A 180 3.31 -8.70 -4.84
N LEU A 181 4.28 -8.09 -5.53
CA LEU A 181 4.03 -7.07 -6.55
C LEU A 181 3.03 -5.99 -6.09
N GLY A 182 3.20 -5.46 -4.88
CA GLY A 182 2.21 -4.56 -4.28
C GLY A 182 1.98 -3.22 -5.00
N LEU A 183 2.79 -2.85 -5.98
CA LEU A 183 2.57 -1.69 -6.86
C LEU A 183 1.97 -2.07 -8.21
N ASP A 184 1.82 -3.35 -8.53
CA ASP A 184 1.15 -3.79 -9.73
C ASP A 184 -0.34 -3.51 -9.61
N PHE A 185 -0.93 -3.10 -10.72
CA PHE A 185 -2.33 -2.73 -10.78
C PHE A 185 -2.99 -3.13 -12.10
N SER A 186 -4.31 -3.24 -12.04
CA SER A 186 -5.20 -3.32 -13.19
C SER A 186 -6.21 -2.20 -13.08
N CYS A 187 -6.11 -1.22 -13.96
CA CYS A 187 -7.21 -0.30 -14.19
C CYS A 187 -8.32 -1.04 -14.96
N GLY A 188 -9.56 -0.59 -14.77
CA GLY A 188 -10.79 -1.23 -15.25
C GLY A 188 -10.74 -1.76 -16.68
#